data_AF-A0A0R2SBJ4-F1
#
_entry.id   AF-A0A0R2SBJ4-F1
#
_cell.length_a   1.000
_cell.length_b   1.000
_cell.length_c   1.000
_cell.angle_alpha   90.00
_cell.angle_beta   90.00
_cell.angle_gamma   90.00
#
_symmetry.space_group_name_H-M   'P 1'
#
loop_
_entity.id
_entity.type
_entity.pdbx_description
1 polymer ?
#
loop_
_entity_poly.entity_id
_entity_poly.type
_entity_poly.pdbx_seq_one_letter_code
_entity_poly.pdbx_strand_id
1 'polypeptide(L)'
;MLDILANFNWERPVYFAITVGRDNYMGLEKYFQLEGLAYRLVPYSVASPDGQTGIVHTEKMYERLMNQFKWGGLNNPELYFDETNTRMVMNFTNNYARLAESLYQKGDTIKAIAVLDKCLNEFPQEVVNFSYFTIPIIDLYYKLGQNKKGDQVLATMIDNYITEIKYLKEFDSGSGLSQDIGIAGQILGSLGRVLQIHKLEDLSYSYTQEKGIYYRAKEGKKEKIDFNTYRINTFMDEYISIQ
;
A
#
# COMPACT_ATOMS: atom_id res chain seq x y z
N MET A 1 0.34 32.71 -11.55
CA MET A 1 1.37 31.66 -11.43
C MET A 1 2.59 31.94 -12.30
N LEU A 2 2.44 32.11 -13.63
CA LEU A 2 3.57 32.36 -14.53
C LEU A 2 4.40 33.60 -14.16
N ASP A 3 3.76 34.67 -13.69
CA ASP A 3 4.45 35.88 -13.22
C ASP A 3 5.31 35.63 -11.95
N ILE A 4 4.84 34.77 -11.05
CA ILE A 4 5.62 34.33 -9.88
C ILE A 4 6.86 33.55 -10.35
N LEU A 5 6.70 32.66 -11.34
CA LEU A 5 7.82 31.88 -11.90
C LEU A 5 8.82 32.75 -12.67
N ALA A 6 8.34 33.79 -13.37
CA ALA A 6 9.18 34.73 -14.11
C ALA A 6 10.07 35.59 -13.21
N ASN A 7 9.63 35.84 -11.98
CA ASN A 7 10.35 36.65 -10.98
C ASN A 7 10.92 35.79 -9.84
N PHE A 8 11.07 34.50 -10.06
CA PHE A 8 11.44 33.53 -9.04
C PHE A 8 12.97 33.39 -8.87
N ASN A 9 13.51 33.84 -7.73
CA ASN A 9 14.94 33.78 -7.42
C ASN A 9 15.34 32.64 -6.46
N TRP A 10 14.56 31.57 -6.36
CA TRP A 10 14.85 30.35 -5.56
C TRP A 10 15.02 30.54 -4.04
N GLU A 11 14.91 31.75 -3.50
CA GLU A 11 15.03 32.03 -2.06
C GLU A 11 13.88 31.42 -1.23
N ARG A 12 12.68 31.32 -1.82
CA ARG A 12 11.50 30.69 -1.20
C ARG A 12 11.05 29.54 -2.07
N PRO A 13 10.96 28.30 -1.58
CA PRO A 13 10.52 27.18 -2.41
C PRO A 13 9.04 27.32 -2.81
N VAL A 14 8.72 27.03 -4.08
CA VAL A 14 7.33 26.89 -4.56
C VAL A 14 6.91 25.44 -4.41
N TYR A 15 5.75 25.22 -3.79
CA TYR A 15 5.17 23.89 -3.59
C TYR A 15 3.79 23.79 -4.23
N PHE A 16 3.48 22.59 -4.72
CA PHE A 16 2.18 22.19 -5.23
C PHE A 16 1.61 21.09 -4.33
N ALA A 17 0.29 21.12 -4.13
CA ALA A 17 -0.40 20.06 -3.41
C ALA A 17 -0.35 18.75 -4.21
N ILE A 18 -0.23 17.62 -3.52
CA ILE A 18 -0.23 16.29 -4.18
C ILE A 18 -1.64 15.80 -4.55
N THR A 19 -2.67 16.45 -4.02
CA THR A 19 -4.08 16.05 -4.10
C THR A 19 -4.87 16.73 -5.21
N VAL A 20 -4.22 17.55 -6.05
CA VAL A 20 -4.88 18.24 -7.17
C VAL A 20 -4.70 17.45 -8.47
N GLY A 21 -5.67 17.60 -9.38
CA GLY A 21 -5.60 16.98 -10.71
C GLY A 21 -4.46 17.57 -11.55
N ARG A 22 -3.96 16.79 -12.53
CA ARG A 22 -2.81 17.17 -13.38
C ARG A 22 -2.96 18.52 -14.07
N ASP A 23 -4.18 18.90 -14.43
CA ASP A 23 -4.48 20.20 -15.06
C ASP A 23 -4.04 21.39 -14.19
N ASN A 24 -3.93 21.21 -12.87
CA ASN A 24 -3.46 22.25 -11.94
C ASN A 24 -1.93 22.38 -11.90
N TYR A 25 -1.18 21.45 -12.50
CA TYR A 25 0.28 21.46 -12.49
C TYR A 25 0.88 22.25 -13.65
N MET A 26 0.07 22.68 -14.63
CA MET A 26 0.49 23.56 -15.72
C MET A 26 1.68 23.02 -16.55
N GLY A 27 1.82 21.69 -16.65
CA GLY A 27 2.93 21.05 -17.37
C GLY A 27 4.25 20.98 -16.60
N LEU A 28 4.24 21.32 -15.31
CA LEU A 28 5.43 21.36 -14.45
C LEU A 28 5.76 20.03 -13.75
N GLU A 29 4.97 18.98 -13.96
CA GLU A 29 5.07 17.69 -13.26
C GLU A 29 6.46 17.07 -13.35
N LYS A 30 7.12 17.25 -14.50
CA LYS A 30 8.48 16.75 -14.75
C LYS A 30 9.57 17.47 -13.95
N TYR A 31 9.23 18.59 -13.31
CA TYR A 31 10.07 19.41 -12.45
C TYR A 31 9.67 19.31 -10.98
N PHE A 32 8.86 18.33 -10.63
CA PHE A 32 8.44 18.13 -9.25
C PHE A 32 9.39 17.20 -8.51
N GLN A 33 9.57 17.54 -7.24
CA GLN A 33 10.28 16.73 -6.27
C GLN A 33 9.36 16.52 -5.07
N LEU A 34 9.04 15.27 -4.74
CA LEU A 34 8.22 14.95 -3.59
C LEU A 34 9.03 15.17 -2.30
N GLU A 35 8.51 16.05 -1.44
CA GLU A 35 9.05 16.33 -0.11
C GLU A 35 7.89 16.32 0.91
N GLY A 36 7.65 15.21 1.60
CA GLY A 36 6.51 15.01 2.49
C GLY A 36 5.18 14.94 1.74
N LEU A 37 4.25 15.86 2.03
CA LEU A 37 2.90 15.90 1.45
C LEU A 37 2.74 16.93 0.31
N ALA A 38 3.85 17.41 -0.25
CA ALA A 38 3.85 18.43 -1.30
C ALA A 38 4.95 18.18 -2.33
N TYR A 39 4.70 18.62 -3.56
CA TYR A 39 5.67 18.63 -4.63
C TYR A 39 6.40 19.97 -4.65
N ARG A 40 7.71 19.97 -4.41
CA ARG A 40 8.56 21.14 -4.62
C ARG A 40 8.86 21.29 -6.10
N LEU A 41 8.73 22.50 -6.64
CA LEU A 41 9.24 22.83 -7.97
C LEU A 41 10.77 22.96 -7.92
N VAL A 42 11.47 22.28 -8.83
CA VAL A 42 12.94 22.29 -8.95
C VAL A 42 13.39 22.64 -10.37
N PRO A 43 14.59 23.22 -10.59
CA PRO A 43 15.03 23.72 -11.90
C PRO A 43 15.54 22.63 -12.85
N TYR A 44 15.31 21.37 -12.51
CA TYR A 44 15.80 20.22 -13.25
C TYR A 44 14.68 19.20 -13.43
N SER A 45 14.74 18.43 -14.51
CA SER A 45 13.77 17.37 -14.76
C SER A 45 14.41 16.01 -14.55
N VAL A 46 13.73 15.16 -13.79
CA VAL A 46 14.11 13.76 -13.61
C VAL A 46 12.85 12.92 -13.74
N ALA A 47 12.92 11.89 -14.57
CA ALA A 47 11.86 10.90 -14.66
C ALA A 47 11.78 10.14 -13.33
N SER A 48 10.60 10.10 -12.72
CA SER A 48 10.44 9.34 -11.48
C SER A 48 10.57 7.84 -11.77
N PRO A 49 11.47 7.10 -11.10
CA PRO A 49 11.65 5.67 -11.34
C PRO A 49 10.39 4.83 -11.07
N ASP A 50 9.52 5.31 -10.17
CA ASP A 50 8.25 4.69 -9.80
C ASP A 50 7.09 5.01 -10.77
N GLY A 51 7.35 5.79 -11.83
CA GLY A 51 6.35 6.23 -12.80
C GLY A 51 5.31 7.24 -12.25
N GLN A 52 5.45 7.67 -11.00
CA GLN A 52 4.55 8.63 -10.35
C GLN A 52 5.03 10.07 -10.53
N THR A 53 4.16 11.02 -10.23
CA THR A 53 4.50 12.45 -10.30
C THR A 53 5.58 12.82 -9.29
N GLY A 54 6.62 13.48 -9.79
CA GLY A 54 7.73 14.06 -9.04
C GLY A 54 8.71 13.03 -8.47
N ILE A 55 10.01 13.31 -8.55
CA ILE A 55 11.04 12.44 -7.97
C ILE A 55 11.06 12.53 -6.45
N VAL A 56 11.26 11.42 -5.74
CA VAL A 56 11.36 11.39 -4.28
C VAL A 56 12.68 12.00 -3.79
N HIS A 57 12.61 13.02 -2.92
CA HIS A 57 13.79 13.49 -2.17
C HIS A 57 13.93 12.70 -0.87
N THR A 58 14.73 11.64 -0.89
CA THR A 58 14.82 10.66 0.22
C THR A 58 15.12 11.28 1.58
N GLU A 59 16.06 12.22 1.67
CA GLU A 59 16.50 12.81 2.95
C GLU A 59 15.38 13.63 3.59
N LYS A 60 14.76 14.54 2.82
CA LYS A 60 13.65 15.36 3.30
C LYS A 60 12.39 14.56 3.55
N MET A 61 12.10 13.58 2.69
CA MET A 61 10.98 12.66 2.88
C MET A 61 11.14 11.87 4.18
N TYR A 62 12.33 11.30 4.42
CA TYR A 62 12.61 10.56 5.62
C TYR A 62 12.48 11.44 6.87
N GLU A 63 13.12 12.61 6.88
CA GLU A 63 13.02 13.54 8.00
C GLU A 63 11.55 13.93 8.29
N ARG A 64 10.77 14.24 7.24
CA ARG A 64 9.37 14.64 7.40
C ARG A 64 8.49 13.50 7.91
N LEU A 65 8.50 12.35 7.23
CA LEU A 65 7.63 11.22 7.54
C LEU A 65 8.01 10.55 8.87
N MET A 66 9.30 10.41 9.16
CA MET A 66 9.77 9.66 10.32
C MET A 66 9.81 10.51 11.58
N ASN A 67 10.15 11.80 11.47
CA ASN A 67 10.50 12.62 12.63
C ASN A 67 9.59 13.84 12.86
N GLN A 68 8.96 14.40 11.83
CA GLN A 68 8.24 15.68 11.94
C GLN A 68 6.72 15.55 11.90
N PHE A 69 6.19 14.68 11.04
CA PHE A 69 4.75 14.55 10.86
C PHE A 69 4.08 13.82 12.02
N LYS A 70 2.86 14.26 12.32
CA LYS A 70 1.98 13.68 13.34
C LYS A 70 0.62 13.44 12.70
N TRP A 71 0.09 12.24 12.86
CA TRP A 71 -1.11 11.78 12.15
C TRP A 71 -2.39 11.87 12.98
N GLY A 72 -2.38 12.64 14.08
CA GLY A 72 -3.59 12.96 14.82
C GLY A 72 -4.30 11.77 15.48
N GLY A 73 -3.59 10.67 15.74
CA GLY A 73 -4.14 9.49 16.39
C GLY A 73 -4.69 8.42 15.44
N LEU A 74 -4.36 8.47 14.14
CA LEU A 74 -4.72 7.44 13.15
C LEU A 74 -4.16 6.03 13.45
N ASN A 75 -3.45 5.88 14.56
CA ASN A 75 -3.00 4.61 15.15
C ASN A 75 -3.74 4.21 16.43
N ASN A 76 -4.79 4.94 16.82
CA ASN A 76 -5.59 4.66 18.01
C ASN A 76 -6.96 4.08 17.61
N PRO A 77 -7.23 2.78 17.83
CA PRO A 77 -8.51 2.16 17.51
C PRO A 77 -9.68 2.63 18.40
N GLU A 78 -9.40 3.36 19.49
CA GLU A 78 -10.44 3.93 20.35
C GLU A 78 -10.98 5.27 19.80
N LEU A 79 -10.32 5.86 18.79
CA LEU A 79 -10.78 7.10 18.16
C LEU A 79 -11.63 6.80 16.93
N TYR A 80 -12.74 7.54 16.80
CA TYR A 80 -13.55 7.51 15.59
C TYR A 80 -12.93 8.36 14.49
N PHE A 81 -12.76 7.79 13.31
CA PHE A 81 -12.38 8.48 12.09
C PHE A 81 -13.48 8.31 11.05
N ASP A 82 -13.96 9.43 10.51
CA ASP A 82 -14.90 9.39 9.40
C ASP A 82 -14.21 9.02 8.07
N GLU A 83 -15.02 8.84 7.03
CA GLU A 83 -14.55 8.54 5.67
C GLU A 83 -13.55 9.59 5.13
N THR A 84 -13.70 10.87 5.48
CA THR A 84 -12.82 11.93 4.97
C THR A 84 -11.42 11.79 5.56
N ASN A 85 -11.33 11.47 6.85
CA ASN A 85 -10.07 11.22 7.52
C ASN A 85 -9.37 9.97 6.96
N THR A 86 -10.11 8.88 6.78
CA THR A 86 -9.54 7.61 6.31
C THR A 86 -9.13 7.65 4.84
N ARG A 87 -9.84 8.40 3.98
CA ARG A 87 -9.44 8.60 2.57
C ARG A 87 -8.09 9.31 2.42
N MET A 88 -7.74 10.20 3.33
CA MET A 88 -6.45 10.89 3.30
C MET A 88 -5.27 9.94 3.52
N VAL A 89 -5.47 8.85 4.28
CA VAL A 89 -4.44 7.85 4.58
C VAL A 89 -3.90 7.19 3.32
N MET A 90 -4.70 7.04 2.26
CA MET A 90 -4.25 6.51 0.97
C MET A 90 -3.03 7.29 0.43
N ASN A 91 -3.07 8.63 0.51
CA ASN A 91 -1.96 9.47 0.07
C ASN A 91 -0.74 9.34 0.99
N PHE A 92 -0.96 9.18 2.29
CA PHE A 92 0.12 9.01 3.27
C PHE A 92 0.83 7.68 3.06
N THR A 93 0.08 6.58 2.99
CA THR A 93 0.59 5.24 2.70
C THR A 93 1.37 5.20 1.38
N ASN A 94 0.86 5.85 0.32
CA ASN A 94 1.60 5.97 -0.94
C ASN A 94 2.96 6.68 -0.74
N ASN A 95 2.99 7.80 -0.01
CA ASN A 95 4.24 8.54 0.24
C ASN A 95 5.27 7.74 1.06
N TYR A 96 4.82 6.95 2.04
CA TYR A 96 5.69 6.01 2.76
C TYR A 96 6.24 4.93 1.81
N ALA A 97 5.39 4.31 1.00
CA ALA A 97 5.80 3.28 0.04
C ALA A 97 6.82 3.83 -0.98
N ARG A 98 6.57 5.03 -1.53
CA ARG A 98 7.48 5.71 -2.46
C ARG A 98 8.83 6.02 -1.84
N LEU A 99 8.86 6.45 -0.57
CA LEU A 99 10.11 6.66 0.16
C LEU A 99 10.85 5.34 0.37
N ALA A 100 10.16 4.29 0.83
CA ALA A 100 10.77 2.99 1.06
C ALA A 100 11.35 2.37 -0.22
N GLU A 101 10.65 2.43 -1.34
CA GLU A 101 11.17 2.00 -2.65
C GLU A 101 12.41 2.82 -3.04
N SER A 102 12.39 4.15 -2.87
CA SER A 102 13.54 5.00 -3.20
C SER A 102 14.77 4.71 -2.33
N LEU A 103 14.58 4.36 -1.05
CA LEU A 103 15.65 3.93 -0.16
C LEU A 103 16.19 2.55 -0.55
N TYR A 104 15.29 1.61 -0.86
CA TYR A 104 15.64 0.28 -1.34
C TYR A 104 16.48 0.35 -2.62
N GLN A 105 16.06 1.14 -3.61
CA GLN A 105 16.80 1.34 -4.87
C GLN A 105 18.19 1.98 -4.66
N LYS A 106 18.38 2.73 -3.57
CA LYS A 106 19.68 3.28 -3.15
C LYS A 106 20.50 2.32 -2.30
N GLY A 107 19.98 1.14 -1.96
CA GLY A 107 20.64 0.14 -1.11
C GLY A 107 20.51 0.40 0.40
N ASP A 108 19.76 1.42 0.84
CA ASP A 108 19.53 1.69 2.27
C ASP A 108 18.35 0.85 2.80
N THR A 109 18.57 -0.45 2.90
CA THR A 109 17.55 -1.43 3.28
C THR A 109 17.07 -1.26 4.71
N ILE A 110 17.95 -0.83 5.62
CA ILE A 110 17.62 -0.59 7.03
C ILE A 110 16.58 0.52 7.15
N LYS A 111 16.80 1.67 6.48
CA LYS A 111 15.81 2.75 6.50
C LYS A 111 14.56 2.39 5.71
N ALA A 112 14.67 1.65 4.62
CA ALA A 112 13.50 1.19 3.88
C ALA A 112 12.55 0.37 4.78
N ILE A 113 13.08 -0.61 5.52
CA ILE A 113 12.29 -1.41 6.47
C ILE A 113 11.68 -0.50 7.56
N ALA A 114 12.46 0.41 8.14
CA ALA A 114 11.96 1.31 9.17
C ALA A 114 10.80 2.20 8.67
N VAL A 115 10.85 2.66 7.42
CA VAL A 115 9.78 3.45 6.80
C VAL A 115 8.51 2.63 6.61
N LEU A 116 8.61 1.37 6.16
CA LEU A 116 7.46 0.48 6.02
C LEU A 116 6.82 0.17 7.39
N ASP A 117 7.66 -0.14 8.39
CA ASP A 117 7.21 -0.45 9.75
C ASP A 117 6.51 0.76 10.37
N LYS A 118 7.07 1.96 10.19
CA LYS A 118 6.46 3.21 10.64
C LYS A 118 5.10 3.44 9.99
N CYS A 119 4.98 3.19 8.68
CA CYS A 119 3.70 3.32 7.97
C CYS A 119 2.61 2.44 8.58
N LEU A 120 2.89 1.16 8.82
CA LEU A 120 1.89 0.24 9.39
C LEU A 120 1.59 0.50 10.86
N ASN A 121 2.55 1.05 11.60
CA ASN A 121 2.32 1.48 12.99
C ASN A 121 1.48 2.76 13.08
N GLU A 122 1.65 3.70 12.15
CA GLU A 122 0.86 4.94 12.10
C GLU A 122 -0.54 4.71 11.50
N PHE A 123 -0.69 3.73 10.61
CA PHE A 123 -1.94 3.40 9.94
C PHE A 123 -2.24 1.89 10.03
N PRO A 124 -2.53 1.39 11.25
CA PRO A 124 -2.88 0.00 11.46
C PRO A 124 -4.25 -0.32 10.84
N GLN A 125 -4.40 -1.57 10.40
CA GLN A 125 -5.61 -2.08 9.72
C GLN A 125 -6.88 -1.91 10.58
N GLU A 126 -6.74 -1.96 11.90
CA GLU A 126 -7.82 -1.81 12.87
C GLU A 126 -8.44 -0.40 12.85
N VAL A 127 -7.68 0.60 12.39
CA VAL A 127 -8.16 1.99 12.28
C VAL A 127 -8.54 2.33 10.84
N VAL A 128 -7.69 1.95 9.88
CA VAL A 128 -7.92 2.22 8.46
C VAL A 128 -7.66 0.96 7.64
N ASN A 129 -8.66 0.54 6.87
CA ASN A 129 -8.52 -0.59 5.97
C ASN A 129 -7.35 -0.39 5.01
N PHE A 130 -6.51 -1.43 4.90
CA PHE A 130 -5.50 -1.50 3.87
C PHE A 130 -6.15 -1.37 2.49
N SER A 131 -5.48 -0.60 1.63
CA SER A 131 -6.00 -0.22 0.32
C SER A 131 -5.05 -0.68 -0.77
N TYR A 132 -5.37 -0.36 -2.02
CA TYR A 132 -4.48 -0.55 -3.16
C TYR A 132 -3.05 -0.02 -2.92
N PHE A 133 -2.90 1.09 -2.18
CA PHE A 133 -1.60 1.70 -1.86
C PHE A 133 -0.77 0.92 -0.83
N THR A 134 -1.35 -0.12 -0.19
CA THR A 134 -0.63 -1.04 0.69
C THR A 134 0.10 -2.15 -0.11
N ILE A 135 -0.29 -2.41 -1.36
CA ILE A 135 0.33 -3.46 -2.18
C ILE A 135 1.85 -3.25 -2.37
N PRO A 136 2.35 -2.04 -2.69
CA PRO A 136 3.79 -1.80 -2.75
C PRO A 136 4.52 -2.05 -1.43
N ILE A 137 3.86 -1.88 -0.28
CA ILE A 137 4.45 -2.18 1.04
C ILE A 137 4.67 -3.69 1.19
N ILE A 138 3.70 -4.51 0.77
CA ILE A 138 3.83 -5.97 0.77
C ILE A 138 5.01 -6.40 -0.12
N ASP A 139 5.04 -5.92 -1.36
CA ASP A 139 6.10 -6.24 -2.33
C ASP A 139 7.49 -5.85 -1.80
N LEU A 140 7.61 -4.68 -1.18
CA LEU A 140 8.84 -4.21 -0.59
C LEU A 140 9.29 -5.05 0.60
N TYR A 141 8.38 -5.50 1.47
CA TYR A 141 8.77 -6.40 2.56
C TYR A 141 9.41 -7.68 2.03
N TYR A 142 8.85 -8.29 0.98
CA TYR A 142 9.47 -9.47 0.36
C TYR A 142 10.82 -9.16 -0.30
N LYS A 143 10.93 -8.06 -1.06
CA LYS A 143 12.20 -7.61 -1.64
C LYS A 143 13.29 -7.36 -0.58
N LEU A 144 12.90 -6.93 0.61
CA LEU A 144 13.77 -6.66 1.76
C LEU A 144 14.00 -7.90 2.66
N GLY A 145 13.47 -9.07 2.27
CA GLY A 145 13.61 -10.32 3.03
C GLY A 145 12.78 -10.40 4.32
N GLN A 146 11.83 -9.49 4.51
CA GLN A 146 10.92 -9.44 5.66
C GLN A 146 9.66 -10.28 5.43
N ASN A 147 9.84 -11.55 5.03
CA ASN A 147 8.76 -12.40 4.54
C ASN A 147 7.58 -12.50 5.51
N LYS A 148 7.82 -12.73 6.80
CA LYS A 148 6.74 -12.83 7.80
C LYS A 148 5.86 -11.57 7.89
N LYS A 149 6.46 -10.38 7.72
CA LYS A 149 5.71 -9.12 7.71
C LYS A 149 4.91 -8.98 6.42
N GLY A 150 5.52 -9.35 5.28
CA GLY A 150 4.83 -9.45 3.99
C GLY A 150 3.63 -10.40 4.06
N ASP A 151 3.81 -11.60 4.63
CA ASP A 151 2.79 -12.63 4.77
C ASP A 151 1.61 -12.13 5.61
N GLN A 152 1.90 -11.44 6.72
CA GLN A 152 0.87 -10.89 7.60
C GLN A 152 -0.01 -9.87 6.87
N VAL A 153 0.60 -8.86 6.24
CA VAL A 153 -0.16 -7.80 5.55
C VAL A 153 -0.92 -8.38 4.35
N LEU A 154 -0.28 -9.27 3.60
CA LEU A 154 -0.88 -9.94 2.45
C LEU A 154 -2.10 -10.79 2.85
N ALA A 155 -1.96 -11.65 3.86
CA ALA A 155 -3.05 -12.50 4.33
C ALA A 155 -4.23 -11.68 4.86
N THR A 156 -3.96 -10.63 5.64
CA THR A 156 -4.98 -9.70 6.11
C THR A 156 -5.72 -9.03 4.95
N MET A 157 -5.00 -8.52 3.94
CA MET A 157 -5.66 -7.91 2.77
C MET A 157 -6.49 -8.93 2.00
N ILE A 158 -5.99 -10.13 1.75
CA ILE A 158 -6.73 -11.19 1.06
C ILE A 158 -8.05 -11.48 1.80
N ASP A 159 -7.97 -11.69 3.10
CA ASP A 159 -9.12 -12.05 3.92
C ASP A 159 -10.19 -10.94 3.95
N ASN A 160 -9.76 -9.68 4.12
CA ASN A 160 -10.63 -8.52 4.11
C ASN A 160 -11.40 -8.41 2.79
N TYR A 161 -10.69 -8.45 1.65
CA TYR A 161 -11.32 -8.24 0.34
C TYR A 161 -12.14 -9.45 -0.14
N ILE A 162 -11.79 -10.68 0.25
CA ILE A 162 -12.65 -11.84 0.02
C ILE A 162 -13.94 -11.71 0.83
N THR A 163 -13.81 -11.36 2.11
CA THR A 163 -14.96 -11.18 3.00
C THR A 163 -15.87 -10.07 2.48
N GLU A 164 -15.30 -8.96 2.02
CA GLU A 164 -16.03 -7.85 1.39
C GLU A 164 -16.80 -8.31 0.16
N ILE A 165 -16.17 -9.00 -0.80
CA ILE A 165 -16.88 -9.49 -1.99
C ILE A 165 -18.02 -10.45 -1.62
N LYS A 166 -17.78 -11.38 -0.68
CA LYS A 166 -18.83 -12.31 -0.23
C LYS A 166 -20.01 -11.57 0.38
N TYR A 167 -19.75 -10.62 1.27
CA TYR A 167 -20.77 -9.78 1.88
C TYR A 167 -21.55 -8.97 0.83
N LEU A 168 -20.84 -8.29 -0.08
CA LEU A 168 -21.47 -7.50 -1.14
C LEU A 168 -22.35 -8.37 -2.06
N LYS A 169 -21.97 -9.62 -2.33
CA LYS A 169 -22.76 -10.56 -3.14
C LYS A 169 -24.06 -11.03 -2.47
N GLU A 170 -24.26 -10.80 -1.17
CA GLU A 170 -25.52 -11.13 -0.47
C GLU A 170 -26.64 -10.11 -0.75
N PHE A 171 -26.32 -8.95 -1.33
CA PHE A 171 -27.28 -7.89 -1.64
C PHE A 171 -27.80 -7.97 -3.08
N ASP A 172 -29.02 -7.46 -3.29
CA ASP A 172 -29.62 -7.33 -4.61
C ASP A 172 -28.77 -6.41 -5.51
N SER A 173 -28.66 -6.79 -6.79
CA SER A 173 -27.78 -6.13 -7.76
C SER A 173 -28.11 -4.64 -7.96
N GLY A 174 -27.11 -3.78 -7.77
CA GLY A 174 -27.15 -2.33 -8.08
C GLY A 174 -25.84 -1.84 -8.70
N SER A 175 -25.85 -0.66 -9.32
CA SER A 175 -24.68 -0.13 -10.05
C SER A 175 -23.49 0.19 -9.14
N GLY A 176 -23.73 0.75 -7.95
CA GLY A 176 -22.68 1.00 -6.94
C GLY A 176 -22.06 -0.29 -6.41
N LEU A 177 -22.89 -1.28 -6.10
CA LEU A 177 -22.45 -2.61 -5.66
C LEU A 177 -21.53 -3.28 -6.69
N SER A 178 -21.89 -3.16 -7.97
CA SER A 178 -21.08 -3.70 -9.07
C SER A 178 -19.72 -3.01 -9.18
N GLN A 179 -19.66 -1.70 -8.90
CA GLN A 179 -18.41 -0.96 -8.87
C GLN A 179 -17.51 -1.39 -7.71
N ASP A 180 -18.06 -1.53 -6.50
CA ASP A 180 -17.29 -1.90 -5.31
C ASP A 180 -16.74 -3.32 -5.42
N ILE A 181 -17.56 -4.28 -5.88
CA ILE A 181 -17.11 -5.65 -6.21
C ILE A 181 -16.00 -5.60 -7.27
N GLY A 182 -16.13 -4.74 -8.28
CA GLY A 182 -15.10 -4.55 -9.31
C GLY A 182 -13.77 -4.05 -8.74
N ILE A 183 -13.79 -3.08 -7.83
CA ILE A 183 -12.60 -2.53 -7.17
C ILE A 183 -11.95 -3.60 -6.28
N ALA A 184 -12.73 -4.26 -5.42
CA ALA A 184 -12.24 -5.35 -4.57
C ALA A 184 -11.62 -6.48 -5.41
N GLY A 185 -12.29 -6.85 -6.51
CA GLY A 185 -11.79 -7.84 -7.47
C GLY A 185 -10.46 -7.44 -8.10
N GLN A 186 -10.27 -6.17 -8.47
CA GLN A 186 -8.99 -5.66 -8.99
C GLN A 186 -7.87 -5.70 -7.94
N ILE A 187 -8.19 -5.41 -6.68
CA ILE A 187 -7.22 -5.50 -5.58
C ILE A 187 -6.81 -6.96 -5.36
N LEU A 188 -7.76 -7.89 -5.25
CA LEU A 188 -7.46 -9.33 -5.15
C LEU A 188 -6.62 -9.82 -6.33
N GLY A 189 -6.99 -9.47 -7.57
CA GLY A 189 -6.18 -9.81 -8.74
C GLY A 189 -4.76 -9.23 -8.68
N SER A 190 -4.58 -8.08 -8.03
CA SER A 190 -3.25 -7.49 -7.80
C SER A 190 -2.46 -8.20 -6.71
N LEU A 191 -3.11 -8.65 -5.63
CA LEU A 191 -2.49 -9.51 -4.61
C LEU A 191 -2.08 -10.86 -5.22
N GLY A 192 -2.88 -11.43 -6.13
CA GLY A 192 -2.54 -12.67 -6.82
C GLY A 192 -1.25 -12.55 -7.64
N ARG A 193 -1.01 -11.37 -8.25
CA ARG A 193 0.28 -11.09 -8.92
C ARG A 193 1.45 -11.04 -7.93
N VAL A 194 1.26 -10.53 -6.71
CA VAL A 194 2.30 -10.54 -5.66
C VAL A 194 2.68 -11.99 -5.32
N LEU A 195 1.70 -12.88 -5.14
CA LEU A 195 1.95 -14.31 -4.88
C LEU A 195 2.79 -14.94 -6.00
N GLN A 196 2.45 -14.64 -7.26
CA GLN A 196 3.17 -15.17 -8.43
C GLN A 196 4.61 -14.64 -8.52
N ILE A 197 4.80 -13.33 -8.33
CA ILE A 197 6.12 -12.68 -8.40
C ILE A 197 7.06 -13.26 -7.34
N HIS A 198 6.57 -13.42 -6.10
CA HIS A 198 7.36 -13.89 -4.97
C HIS A 198 7.32 -15.41 -4.75
N LYS A 199 6.54 -16.14 -5.57
CA LYS A 199 6.39 -17.60 -5.53
C LYS A 199 6.01 -18.12 -4.14
N LEU A 200 4.98 -17.51 -3.56
CA LEU A 200 4.59 -17.75 -2.16
C LEU A 200 3.79 -19.04 -1.94
N GLU A 201 3.14 -19.56 -2.99
CA GLU A 201 2.30 -20.75 -2.91
C GLU A 201 3.14 -22.04 -2.92
N ASP A 202 2.81 -22.96 -2.01
CA ASP A 202 3.30 -24.33 -2.00
C ASP A 202 2.13 -25.28 -2.33
N LEU A 203 1.94 -25.48 -3.63
CA LEU A 203 0.91 -26.35 -4.20
C LEU A 203 1.18 -27.86 -3.96
N SER A 204 2.27 -28.22 -3.27
CA SER A 204 2.58 -29.62 -2.97
C SER A 204 1.84 -30.15 -1.74
N TYR A 205 1.15 -29.28 -1.01
CA TYR A 205 0.29 -29.61 0.13
C TYR A 205 -1.18 -29.31 -0.18
N SER A 206 -2.08 -30.06 0.46
CA SER A 206 -3.47 -29.66 0.62
C SER A 206 -3.64 -28.84 1.89
N TYR A 207 -4.48 -27.81 1.86
CA TYR A 207 -4.72 -26.92 2.99
C TYR A 207 -6.16 -27.06 3.47
N THR A 208 -6.36 -27.23 4.79
CA THR A 208 -7.69 -27.39 5.37
C THR A 208 -7.84 -26.63 6.69
N GLN A 209 -9.09 -26.25 7.01
CA GLN A 209 -9.45 -25.64 8.27
C GLN A 209 -10.45 -26.55 9.02
N GLU A 210 -10.16 -26.86 10.28
CA GLU A 210 -11.03 -27.67 11.14
C GLU A 210 -11.15 -27.02 12.52
N LYS A 211 -12.38 -26.67 12.92
CA LYS A 211 -12.68 -26.06 14.24
C LYS A 211 -11.79 -24.85 14.56
N GLY A 212 -11.50 -24.01 13.57
CA GLY A 212 -10.65 -22.82 13.73
C GLY A 212 -9.15 -23.08 13.75
N ILE A 213 -8.71 -24.32 13.52
CA ILE A 213 -7.29 -24.67 13.39
C ILE A 213 -6.97 -24.95 11.92
N TYR A 214 -5.86 -24.40 11.44
CA TYR A 214 -5.40 -24.53 10.07
C TYR A 214 -4.34 -25.63 9.95
N TYR A 215 -4.41 -26.39 8.86
CA TYR A 215 -3.52 -27.50 8.58
C TYR A 215 -3.03 -27.49 7.14
N ARG A 216 -1.82 -28.00 6.95
CA ARG A 216 -1.34 -28.50 5.65
C ARG A 216 -1.16 -30.01 5.72
N ALA A 217 -1.39 -30.72 4.62
CA ALA A 217 -1.18 -32.15 4.55
C ALA A 217 -0.54 -32.60 3.24
N LYS A 218 0.33 -33.61 3.34
CA LYS A 218 1.00 -34.27 2.21
C LYS A 218 1.29 -35.72 2.57
N GLU A 219 0.99 -36.65 1.66
CA GLU A 219 1.27 -38.09 1.85
C GLU A 219 0.74 -38.65 3.18
N GLY A 220 -0.44 -38.19 3.61
CA GLY A 220 -1.09 -38.64 4.85
C GLY A 220 -0.53 -38.02 6.13
N LYS A 221 0.54 -37.21 6.08
CA LYS A 221 1.02 -36.41 7.21
C LYS A 221 0.31 -35.06 7.25
N LYS A 222 -0.22 -34.72 8.42
CA LYS A 222 -0.96 -33.47 8.65
C LYS A 222 -0.24 -32.65 9.72
N GLU A 223 0.01 -31.38 9.41
CA GLU A 223 0.76 -30.45 10.26
C GLU A 223 -0.07 -29.20 10.51
N LYS A 224 -0.04 -28.70 11.75
CA LYS A 224 -0.69 -27.43 12.10
C LYS A 224 0.13 -26.27 11.54
N ILE A 225 -0.55 -25.28 10.97
CA ILE A 225 0.04 -24.05 10.43
C ILE A 225 -0.67 -22.81 10.99
N ASP A 226 -0.08 -21.64 10.79
CA ASP A 226 -0.71 -20.36 11.12
C ASP A 226 -1.70 -19.92 10.02
N PHE A 227 -2.50 -18.91 10.35
CA PHE A 227 -3.51 -18.35 9.46
C PHE A 227 -2.91 -17.76 8.17
N ASN A 228 -1.78 -17.06 8.25
CA ASN A 228 -1.21 -16.40 7.08
C ASN A 228 -0.76 -17.43 6.06
N THR A 229 -0.07 -18.48 6.52
CA THR A 229 0.30 -19.62 5.67
C THR A 229 -0.93 -20.24 5.00
N TYR A 230 -2.01 -20.49 5.76
CA TYR A 230 -3.24 -21.03 5.20
C TYR A 230 -3.86 -20.10 4.15
N ARG A 231 -4.09 -18.83 4.51
CA ARG A 231 -4.79 -17.84 3.69
C ARG A 231 -4.09 -17.56 2.37
N ILE A 232 -2.75 -17.50 2.39
CA ILE A 232 -1.94 -17.31 1.17
C ILE A 232 -2.10 -18.53 0.24
N ASN A 233 -2.04 -19.74 0.78
CA ASN A 233 -2.06 -20.96 -0.02
C ASN A 233 -3.46 -21.39 -0.49
N THR A 234 -4.53 -20.90 0.13
CA THR A 234 -5.92 -21.14 -0.33
C THR A 234 -6.49 -19.97 -1.12
N PHE A 235 -5.70 -18.93 -1.35
CA PHE A 235 -6.17 -17.68 -1.94
C PHE A 235 -6.74 -17.85 -3.34
N MET A 236 -5.95 -18.41 -4.24
CA MET A 236 -6.30 -18.43 -5.66
C MET A 236 -7.55 -19.28 -5.93
N ASP A 237 -7.68 -20.43 -5.27
CA ASP A 237 -8.85 -21.30 -5.38
C ASP A 237 -10.12 -20.57 -4.94
N GLU A 238 -10.06 -19.89 -3.80
CA GLU A 238 -11.21 -19.15 -3.27
C GLU A 238 -11.54 -17.93 -4.13
N TYR A 239 -10.53 -17.20 -4.60
CA TYR A 239 -10.73 -16.04 -5.48
C TYR A 239 -11.41 -16.42 -6.79
N ILE A 240 -11.03 -17.56 -7.40
CA ILE A 240 -11.68 -18.06 -8.63
C ILE A 240 -13.13 -18.47 -8.34
N SER A 241 -13.40 -19.09 -7.18
CA SER A 241 -14.75 -19.52 -6.81
C SER A 241 -15.74 -18.36 -6.61
N ILE A 242 -15.23 -17.17 -6.28
CA ILE A 242 -16.03 -15.97 -6.02
C ILE A 242 -16.05 -14.99 -7.20
N GLN A 243 -15.49 -15.30 -8.36
CA GLN A 243 -15.71 -14.53 -9.59
C GLN A 243 -17.10 -14.87 -10.13
#